data_AF-A0A2S1QEA4-F1
#
_entry.id   AF-A0A2S1QEA4-F1
#
_cell.length_a   1.000
_cell.length_b   1.000
_cell.length_c   1.000
_cell.angle_alpha   90.00
_cell.angle_beta   90.00
_cell.angle_gamma   90.00
#
_symmetry.space_group_name_H-M   'P 1'
#
loop_
_entity.id
_entity.type
_entity.pdbx_description
1 polymer ?
#
loop_
_entity_poly.entity_id
_entity_poly.type
_entity_poly.pdbx_seq_one_letter_code
_entity_poly.pdbx_strand_id
1 'polypeptide(L)'
;MRIFKNIRSFLNVIIIASFLAFSSIISGQTYSNEQNDSQGVAETNELSRASFLSTFGLSASTKTLDPAQSGNSIFLTQIGELNKISIGVKAEASEINLSQNGNENFTQLNYNVNTVFAEIAQNGNNNTVLDFVNSPTSNIALELQQNGDNLNFERQGTNALTESLRFIQTEASPNLIIRSNN
;
A
#
# COMPACT_ATOMS: atom_id res chain seq x y z
N MET A 1 -49.07 35.94 -30.20
CA MET A 1 -48.64 34.79 -29.35
C MET A 1 -48.00 33.63 -30.14
N ARG A 2 -47.24 33.89 -31.22
CA ARG A 2 -46.47 32.87 -31.96
C ARG A 2 -44.94 33.08 -31.86
N ILE A 3 -44.51 34.32 -31.70
CA ILE A 3 -43.08 34.73 -31.64
C ILE A 3 -42.38 34.20 -30.37
N PHE A 4 -43.04 34.27 -29.20
CA PHE A 4 -42.46 33.79 -27.93
C PHE A 4 -42.31 32.26 -27.85
N LYS A 5 -43.11 31.49 -28.59
CA LYS A 5 -43.00 30.01 -28.64
C LYS A 5 -41.78 29.57 -29.44
N ASN A 6 -41.45 30.31 -30.52
CA ASN A 6 -40.26 30.06 -31.34
C ASN A 6 -38.98 30.42 -30.58
N ILE A 7 -38.98 31.48 -29.77
CA ILE A 7 -37.83 31.87 -28.94
C ILE A 7 -37.53 30.82 -27.87
N ARG A 8 -38.55 30.28 -27.19
CA ARG A 8 -38.37 29.17 -26.23
C ARG A 8 -37.89 27.88 -26.89
N SER A 9 -38.42 27.56 -28.07
CA SER A 9 -37.94 26.40 -28.85
C SER A 9 -36.50 26.57 -29.31
N PHE A 10 -36.11 27.78 -29.72
CA PHE A 10 -34.76 28.11 -30.15
C PHE A 10 -33.76 28.07 -28.98
N LEU A 11 -34.16 28.57 -27.81
CA LEU A 11 -33.37 28.49 -26.58
C LEU A 11 -33.14 27.03 -26.15
N ASN A 12 -34.15 26.17 -26.25
CA ASN A 12 -34.02 24.76 -25.93
C ASN A 12 -33.09 24.02 -26.90
N VAL A 13 -33.11 24.37 -28.19
CA VAL A 13 -32.16 23.83 -29.19
C VAL A 13 -30.73 24.25 -28.88
N ILE A 14 -30.51 25.50 -28.45
CA ILE A 14 -29.18 25.98 -28.02
C ILE A 14 -28.70 25.24 -26.77
N ILE A 15 -29.57 25.01 -25.79
CA ILE A 15 -29.21 24.29 -24.56
C ILE A 15 -28.83 22.84 -24.86
N ILE A 16 -29.59 22.15 -25.73
CA ILE A 16 -29.29 20.77 -26.15
C ILE A 16 -27.99 20.70 -26.97
N ALA A 17 -27.76 21.65 -27.88
CA ALA A 17 -26.52 21.74 -28.65
C ALA A 17 -25.30 22.02 -27.76
N SER A 18 -25.46 22.85 -26.72
CA SER A 18 -24.41 23.10 -25.74
C SER A 18 -24.07 21.85 -24.91
N PHE A 19 -25.08 21.06 -24.51
CA PHE A 19 -24.86 19.83 -23.73
C PHE A 19 -24.14 18.73 -24.54
N LEU A 20 -24.36 18.67 -25.85
CA LEU A 20 -23.68 17.72 -26.74
C LEU A 20 -22.21 18.09 -27.01
N ALA A 21 -21.88 19.38 -27.01
CA ALA A 21 -20.52 19.88 -27.26
C ALA A 21 -19.52 19.62 -26.11
N PHE A 22 -19.99 19.30 -24.88
CA PHE A 22 -19.12 19.00 -23.74
C PHE A 22 -18.66 17.53 -23.64
N SER A 23 -19.16 16.64 -24.50
CA SER A 23 -18.86 15.19 -24.43
C SER A 23 -17.49 14.78 -24.99
N SER A 24 -16.69 15.71 -25.53
CA SER A 24 -15.48 15.37 -26.31
C SER A 24 -14.15 15.63 -25.61
N ILE A 25 -14.12 15.84 -24.28
CA ILE A 25 -12.86 15.99 -23.54
C ILE A 25 -12.71 14.87 -22.50
N ILE A 26 -12.74 13.63 -22.98
CA ILE A 26 -12.18 12.49 -22.25
C ILE A 26 -10.81 12.22 -22.86
N SER A 27 -9.79 12.94 -22.40
CA SER A 27 -8.40 12.56 -22.66
C SER A 27 -8.04 11.43 -21.71
N GLY A 28 -8.15 10.18 -22.16
CA GLY A 28 -7.47 9.07 -21.50
C GLY A 28 -5.98 9.25 -21.71
N GLN A 29 -5.25 9.67 -20.68
CA GLN A 29 -3.79 9.59 -20.71
C GLN A 29 -3.42 8.10 -20.66
N THR A 30 -3.06 7.53 -21.79
CA THR A 30 -2.26 6.31 -21.80
C THR A 30 -0.82 6.76 -21.60
N TYR A 31 -0.13 6.22 -20.61
CA TYR A 31 1.30 6.44 -20.45
C TYR A 31 1.98 5.97 -21.74
N SER A 32 2.61 6.90 -22.46
CA SER A 32 3.52 6.54 -23.54
C SER A 32 4.65 5.75 -22.90
N ASN A 33 4.84 4.52 -23.36
CA ASN A 33 5.94 3.65 -22.91
C ASN A 33 7.24 4.45 -23.06
N GLU A 34 7.85 4.84 -21.94
CA GLU A 34 9.15 5.48 -21.98
C GLU A 34 10.14 4.50 -22.58
N GLN A 35 10.65 4.93 -23.72
CA GLN A 35 11.75 4.37 -24.47
C GLN A 35 12.85 3.95 -23.49
N ASN A 36 13.31 2.70 -23.61
CA ASN A 36 14.43 2.11 -22.87
C ASN A 36 15.60 3.09 -22.76
N ASP A 37 15.57 3.92 -21.72
CA ASP A 37 16.76 4.59 -21.25
C ASP A 37 17.53 3.47 -20.57
N SER A 38 18.57 3.01 -21.25
CA SER A 38 19.56 2.12 -20.66
C SER A 38 20.28 2.91 -19.56
N GLN A 39 19.58 3.18 -18.46
CA GLN A 39 20.22 3.53 -17.21
C GLN A 39 21.04 2.31 -16.86
N GLY A 40 22.35 2.49 -16.97
CA GLY A 40 23.31 1.48 -16.57
C GLY A 40 22.87 0.95 -15.22
N VAL A 41 22.62 -0.35 -15.18
CA VAL A 41 22.61 -1.09 -13.94
C VAL A 41 23.99 -0.88 -13.36
N ALA A 42 24.12 0.15 -12.54
CA ALA A 42 25.21 0.21 -11.60
C ALA A 42 24.98 -1.05 -10.76
N GLU A 43 25.84 -2.07 -10.97
CA GLU A 43 26.03 -3.16 -10.04
C GLU A 43 26.44 -2.54 -8.70
N THR A 44 25.43 -2.09 -7.99
CA THR A 44 25.53 -1.53 -6.65
C THR A 44 25.36 -2.73 -5.76
N ASN A 45 26.47 -3.13 -5.14
CA ASN A 45 26.53 -4.22 -4.17
C ASN A 45 25.36 -4.09 -3.17
N GLU A 46 24.84 -5.20 -2.64
CA GLU A 46 23.66 -5.24 -1.75
C GLU A 46 23.77 -4.27 -0.56
N LEU A 47 25.00 -3.97 -0.11
CA LEU A 47 25.32 -2.95 0.89
C LEU A 47 24.88 -1.52 0.49
N SER A 48 25.02 -1.14 -0.78
CA SER A 48 24.60 0.16 -1.30
C SER A 48 23.07 0.26 -1.39
N ARG A 49 22.39 -0.86 -1.68
CA ARG A 49 20.92 -0.93 -1.74
C ARG A 49 20.29 -0.88 -0.35
N ALA A 50 20.88 -1.60 0.62
CA ALA A 50 20.49 -1.49 2.03
C ALA A 50 20.71 -0.07 2.59
N SER A 51 21.80 0.58 2.20
CA SER A 51 22.08 1.98 2.57
C SER A 51 21.04 2.95 1.98
N PHE A 52 20.56 2.71 0.76
CA PHE A 52 19.47 3.48 0.17
C PHE A 52 18.16 3.34 0.97
N LEU A 53 17.80 2.13 1.42
CA LEU A 53 16.61 1.91 2.26
C LEU A 53 16.68 2.71 3.57
N SER A 54 17.87 2.79 4.17
CA SER A 54 18.07 3.58 5.40
C SER A 54 17.81 5.09 5.21
N THR A 55 17.94 5.61 3.99
CA THR A 55 17.64 7.02 3.67
C THR A 55 16.14 7.32 3.86
N PHE A 56 15.28 6.31 3.72
CA PHE A 56 13.83 6.41 3.95
C PHE A 56 13.44 5.99 5.38
N GLY A 57 14.42 5.81 6.28
CA GLY A 57 14.17 5.33 7.64
C GLY A 57 13.83 3.83 7.72
N LEU A 58 14.01 3.09 6.62
CA LEU A 58 13.79 1.64 6.59
C LEU A 58 15.02 0.92 7.09
N SER A 59 14.83 0.01 8.04
CA SER A 59 15.87 -0.90 8.52
C SER A 59 15.47 -2.34 8.27
N ALA A 60 16.42 -3.17 7.88
CA ALA A 60 16.21 -4.61 7.91
C ALA A 60 16.17 -5.09 9.37
N SER A 61 15.07 -5.74 9.77
CA SER A 61 14.97 -6.44 11.05
C SER A 61 15.40 -7.90 10.89
N THR A 62 15.97 -8.54 11.89
CA THR A 62 16.39 -9.95 11.80
C THR A 62 15.58 -10.85 12.73
N LYS A 63 14.35 -10.46 13.06
CA LYS A 63 13.49 -11.32 13.88
C LYS A 63 12.97 -12.48 13.02
N THR A 64 13.61 -13.63 13.17
CA THR A 64 13.18 -14.90 12.55
C THR A 64 12.45 -15.74 13.58
N LEU A 65 11.26 -16.24 13.25
CA LEU A 65 10.61 -17.28 14.04
C LEU A 65 11.27 -18.62 13.75
N ASP A 66 11.49 -19.43 14.79
CA ASP A 66 11.90 -20.82 14.65
C ASP A 66 10.63 -21.69 14.49
N PRO A 67 10.40 -22.33 13.33
CA PRO A 67 9.24 -23.21 13.11
C PRO A 67 9.16 -24.37 14.10
N ALA A 68 10.28 -24.82 14.66
CA ALA A 68 10.30 -25.92 15.62
C ALA A 68 9.83 -25.50 17.02
N GLN A 69 9.81 -24.20 17.31
CA GLN A 69 9.47 -23.64 18.64
C GLN A 69 8.27 -22.70 18.61
N SER A 70 7.86 -22.20 17.44
CA SER A 70 6.79 -21.23 17.26
C SER A 70 5.56 -21.87 16.60
N GLY A 71 4.39 -21.67 17.21
CA GLY A 71 3.11 -21.98 16.58
C GLY A 71 2.63 -20.86 15.65
N ASN A 72 1.33 -20.90 15.32
CA ASN A 72 0.64 -19.86 14.58
C ASN A 72 -0.29 -19.07 15.52
N SER A 73 -0.09 -17.76 15.61
CA SER A 73 -0.90 -16.89 16.47
C SER A 73 -1.11 -15.50 15.86
N ILE A 74 -2.28 -14.92 16.15
CA ILE A 74 -2.70 -13.59 15.69
C ILE A 74 -3.44 -12.90 16.84
N PHE A 75 -3.00 -11.71 17.23
CA PHE A 75 -3.72 -10.88 18.20
C PHE A 75 -4.05 -9.51 17.61
N LEU A 76 -5.30 -9.08 17.81
CA LEU A 76 -5.86 -7.87 17.20
C LEU A 76 -6.47 -6.97 18.27
N THR A 77 -6.17 -5.67 18.21
CA THR A 77 -6.82 -4.64 19.02
C THR A 77 -7.35 -3.54 18.10
N GLN A 78 -8.63 -3.20 18.25
CA GLN A 78 -9.27 -2.11 17.52
C GLN A 78 -9.93 -1.15 18.51
N ILE A 79 -9.50 0.11 18.48
CA ILE A 79 -10.01 1.20 19.31
C ILE A 79 -10.40 2.33 18.35
N GLY A 80 -11.67 2.73 18.37
CA GLY A 80 -12.25 3.71 17.45
C GLY A 80 -13.29 3.09 16.51
N GLU A 81 -13.74 3.87 15.53
CA GLU A 81 -14.85 3.53 14.63
C GLU A 81 -14.35 3.14 13.23
N LEU A 82 -15.05 2.23 12.57
CA LEU A 82 -14.84 1.88 11.15
C LEU A 82 -13.44 1.35 10.79
N ASN A 83 -12.68 0.89 11.77
CA ASN A 83 -11.44 0.14 11.57
C ASN A 83 -11.71 -1.21 10.89
N LYS A 84 -10.87 -1.60 9.93
CA LYS A 84 -11.01 -2.82 9.12
C LYS A 84 -9.71 -3.61 9.08
N ILE A 85 -9.82 -4.94 9.24
CA ILE A 85 -8.71 -5.89 9.19
C ILE A 85 -9.09 -7.08 8.31
N SER A 86 -8.19 -7.50 7.44
CA SER A 86 -8.29 -8.77 6.68
C SER A 86 -6.92 -9.46 6.68
N ILE A 87 -6.83 -10.65 7.29
CA ILE A 87 -5.56 -11.38 7.40
C ILE A 87 -5.76 -12.81 6.91
N GLY A 88 -4.97 -13.21 5.92
CA GLY A 88 -4.80 -14.60 5.48
C GLY A 88 -3.34 -15.00 5.60
N VAL A 89 -3.06 -16.09 6.31
CA VAL A 89 -1.68 -16.57 6.52
C VAL A 89 -1.62 -18.06 6.25
N LYS A 90 -0.67 -18.45 5.40
CA LYS A 90 -0.22 -19.82 5.20
C LYS A 90 1.29 -19.85 5.43
N ALA A 91 1.70 -20.37 6.58
CA ALA A 91 3.09 -20.48 7.02
C ALA A 91 3.27 -21.63 8.02
N GLU A 92 4.51 -22.11 8.16
CA GLU A 92 4.87 -23.11 9.17
C GLU A 92 4.85 -22.51 10.58
N ALA A 93 5.25 -21.24 10.71
CA ALA A 93 5.12 -20.45 11.93
C ALA A 93 4.72 -19.00 11.63
N SER A 94 3.91 -18.43 12.51
CA SER A 94 3.46 -17.05 12.41
C SER A 94 3.22 -16.41 13.76
N GLU A 95 3.63 -15.15 13.92
CA GLU A 95 3.13 -14.31 15.00
C GLU A 95 2.98 -12.85 14.54
N ILE A 96 1.74 -12.37 14.54
CA ILE A 96 1.34 -11.05 14.06
C ILE A 96 0.55 -10.37 15.19
N ASN A 97 0.95 -9.18 15.66
CA ASN A 97 0.12 -8.40 16.61
C ASN A 97 -0.19 -7.02 16.06
N LEU A 98 -1.48 -6.77 15.84
CA LEU A 98 -1.95 -5.59 15.12
C LEU A 98 -2.86 -4.75 16.01
N SER A 99 -2.55 -3.46 16.13
CA SER A 99 -3.30 -2.48 16.93
C SER A 99 -3.75 -1.33 16.03
N GLN A 100 -5.04 -1.04 16.05
CA GLN A 100 -5.63 0.13 15.39
C GLN A 100 -6.20 1.04 16.46
N ASN A 101 -5.66 2.25 16.58
CA ASN A 101 -6.06 3.26 17.54
C ASN A 101 -6.42 4.56 16.80
N GLY A 102 -7.71 4.77 16.59
CA GLY A 102 -8.30 5.85 15.81
C GLY A 102 -9.40 5.32 14.89
N ASN A 103 -9.84 6.14 13.94
CA ASN A 103 -10.97 5.81 13.09
C ASN A 103 -10.54 5.47 11.66
N GLU A 104 -11.31 4.64 10.97
CA GLU A 104 -11.15 4.35 9.54
C GLU A 104 -9.79 3.78 9.14
N ASN A 105 -9.05 3.16 10.06
CA ASN A 105 -7.81 2.49 9.70
C ASN A 105 -8.08 1.17 8.97
N PHE A 106 -7.26 0.86 7.97
CA PHE A 106 -7.36 -0.36 7.18
C PHE A 106 -6.04 -1.13 7.17
N THR A 107 -6.09 -2.41 7.51
CA THR A 107 -4.97 -3.32 7.29
C THR A 107 -5.42 -4.57 6.51
N GLN A 108 -4.68 -4.91 5.46
CA GLN A 108 -4.83 -6.17 4.74
C GLN A 108 -3.47 -6.88 4.60
N LEU A 109 -3.38 -8.09 5.16
CA LEU A 109 -2.20 -8.94 5.07
C LEU A 109 -2.57 -10.26 4.38
N ASN A 110 -1.84 -10.67 3.35
CA ASN A 110 -2.00 -11.98 2.72
C ASN A 110 -0.63 -12.63 2.48
N TYR A 111 -0.36 -13.68 3.24
CA TYR A 111 0.93 -14.35 3.28
C TYR A 111 0.81 -15.83 2.89
N ASN A 112 1.67 -16.24 1.96
CA ASN A 112 2.00 -17.63 1.68
C ASN A 112 3.53 -17.76 1.66
N VAL A 113 4.10 -18.11 2.81
CA VAL A 113 5.55 -18.03 3.09
C VAL A 113 5.99 -19.11 4.07
N ASN A 114 7.29 -19.21 4.36
CA ASN A 114 7.81 -20.20 5.32
C ASN A 114 7.53 -19.76 6.76
N THR A 115 7.91 -18.52 7.12
CA THR A 115 7.64 -17.92 8.44
C THR A 115 7.23 -16.45 8.32
N VAL A 116 6.47 -15.94 9.30
CA VAL A 116 6.10 -14.50 9.39
C VAL A 116 6.21 -14.02 10.83
N PHE A 117 6.88 -12.90 11.12
CA PHE A 117 6.57 -12.12 12.33
C PHE A 117 6.21 -10.67 11.99
N ALA A 118 4.99 -10.19 12.29
CA ALA A 118 4.59 -8.81 11.94
C ALA A 118 3.86 -8.06 13.05
N GLU A 119 4.40 -6.95 13.56
CA GLU A 119 3.73 -6.11 14.56
C GLU A 119 3.42 -4.74 13.97
N ILE A 120 2.13 -4.42 13.83
CA ILE A 120 1.67 -3.21 13.13
C ILE A 120 0.75 -2.40 14.03
N ALA A 121 1.15 -1.16 14.32
CA ALA A 121 0.38 -0.20 15.10
C ALA A 121 -0.03 0.98 14.22
N GLN A 122 -1.33 1.24 14.12
CA GLN A 122 -1.89 2.39 13.41
C GLN A 122 -2.47 3.37 14.44
N ASN A 123 -1.72 4.43 14.76
CA ASN A 123 -2.13 5.48 15.70
C ASN A 123 -2.54 6.74 14.91
N GLY A 124 -3.84 6.97 14.81
CA GLY A 124 -4.43 8.05 14.02
C GLY A 124 -5.58 7.54 13.15
N ASN A 125 -6.02 8.35 12.19
CA ASN A 125 -7.18 8.09 11.36
C ASN A 125 -6.79 7.83 9.90
N ASN A 126 -7.60 7.02 9.23
CA ASN A 126 -7.48 6.77 7.79
C ASN A 126 -6.08 6.25 7.37
N ASN A 127 -5.40 5.51 8.24
CA ASN A 127 -4.13 4.87 7.89
C ASN A 127 -4.37 3.55 7.17
N THR A 128 -3.54 3.26 6.16
CA THR A 128 -3.65 2.07 5.32
C THR A 128 -2.35 1.27 5.31
N VAL A 129 -2.47 -0.04 5.52
CA VAL A 129 -1.40 -1.02 5.41
C VAL A 129 -1.87 -2.15 4.49
N LEU A 130 -1.15 -2.35 3.39
CA LEU A 130 -1.37 -3.43 2.45
C LEU A 130 -0.09 -4.26 2.34
N ASP A 131 -0.14 -5.53 2.68
CA ASP A 131 1.04 -6.40 2.60
C ASP A 131 0.71 -7.76 1.99
N PHE A 132 1.26 -8.00 0.80
CA PHE A 132 1.01 -9.20 0.01
C PHE A 132 2.32 -9.90 -0.31
N VAL A 133 2.54 -11.07 0.29
CA VAL A 133 3.75 -11.87 0.02
C VAL A 133 3.38 -13.30 -0.30
N ASN A 134 3.75 -13.73 -1.52
CA ASN A 134 3.62 -15.10 -1.97
C ASN A 134 5.02 -15.63 -2.34
N SER A 135 5.73 -16.15 -1.34
CA SER A 135 7.06 -16.74 -1.47
C SER A 135 7.22 -17.86 -0.45
N PRO A 136 6.80 -19.10 -0.77
CA PRO A 136 6.68 -20.21 0.19
C PRO A 136 7.96 -20.57 0.94
N THR A 137 9.13 -20.20 0.43
CA THR A 137 10.44 -20.47 1.04
C THR A 137 11.00 -19.29 1.83
N SER A 138 10.38 -18.11 1.75
CA SER A 138 10.87 -16.91 2.41
C SER A 138 10.44 -16.84 3.87
N ASN A 139 11.32 -16.28 4.70
CA ASN A 139 11.01 -15.85 6.05
C ASN A 139 10.80 -14.34 6.01
N ILE A 140 9.64 -13.85 6.42
CA ILE A 140 9.37 -12.41 6.37
C ILE A 140 9.09 -11.80 7.74
N ALA A 141 9.42 -10.52 7.87
CA ALA A 141 9.06 -9.71 9.02
C ALA A 141 8.59 -8.31 8.61
N LEU A 142 7.61 -7.78 9.34
CA LEU A 142 7.19 -6.39 9.20
C LEU A 142 6.88 -5.78 10.57
N GLU A 143 7.70 -4.81 10.98
CA GLU A 143 7.47 -3.99 12.15
C GLU A 143 7.16 -2.56 11.71
N LEU A 144 5.89 -2.19 11.74
CA LEU A 144 5.41 -0.91 11.22
C LEU A 144 4.63 -0.15 12.29
N GLN A 145 5.05 1.07 12.56
CA GLN A 145 4.25 2.01 13.34
C GLN A 145 3.86 3.22 12.49
N GLN A 146 2.57 3.44 12.29
CA GLN A 146 2.02 4.64 11.68
C GLN A 146 1.55 5.59 12.78
N ASN A 147 2.09 6.80 12.82
CA ASN A 147 1.75 7.84 13.80
C ASN A 147 1.31 9.12 13.07
N GLY A 148 0.01 9.35 12.98
CA GLY A 148 -0.59 10.44 12.22
C GLY A 148 -1.78 9.97 11.40
N ASP A 149 -2.28 10.83 10.53
CA ASP A 149 -3.46 10.55 9.72
C ASP A 149 -3.09 10.37 8.24
N ASN A 150 -3.88 9.58 7.51
CA ASN A 150 -3.76 9.39 6.06
C ASN A 150 -2.42 8.77 5.59
N LEU A 151 -1.78 7.95 6.44
CA LEU A 151 -0.53 7.29 6.11
C LEU A 151 -0.77 6.02 5.30
N ASN A 152 0.03 5.81 4.25
CA ASN A 152 -0.08 4.62 3.41
C ASN A 152 1.24 3.85 3.32
N PHE A 153 1.15 2.55 3.55
CA PHE A 153 2.19 1.57 3.26
C PHE A 153 1.64 0.43 2.40
N GLU A 154 2.35 0.09 1.34
CA GLU A 154 2.06 -1.06 0.50
C GLU A 154 3.33 -1.88 0.24
N ARG A 155 3.29 -3.19 0.48
CA ARG A 155 4.29 -4.15 0.02
C ARG A 155 3.65 -5.22 -0.86
N GLN A 156 4.29 -5.48 -2.00
CA GLN A 156 3.99 -6.61 -2.86
C GLN A 156 5.27 -7.40 -3.14
N GLY A 157 5.25 -8.68 -2.77
CA GLY A 157 6.40 -9.57 -2.90
C GLY A 157 7.48 -9.31 -1.84
N THR A 158 8.56 -10.07 -1.97
CA THR A 158 9.72 -10.00 -1.07
C THR A 158 11.00 -10.41 -1.80
N ASN A 159 12.15 -9.89 -1.37
CA ASN A 159 13.49 -10.36 -1.75
C ASN A 159 14.46 -10.16 -0.57
N ALA A 160 15.75 -10.44 -0.77
CA ALA A 160 16.77 -10.33 0.27
C ALA A 160 16.86 -8.95 0.97
N LEU A 161 16.37 -7.87 0.33
CA LEU A 161 16.37 -6.52 0.91
C LEU A 161 15.07 -6.16 1.61
N THR A 162 13.96 -6.82 1.26
CA THR A 162 12.59 -6.44 1.67
C THR A 162 11.87 -7.53 2.45
N GLU A 163 12.53 -8.67 2.68
CA GLU A 163 12.00 -9.77 3.48
C GLU A 163 11.73 -9.37 4.92
N SER A 164 12.56 -8.49 5.48
CA SER A 164 12.35 -7.96 6.81
C SER A 164 12.43 -6.45 6.83
N LEU A 165 11.35 -5.80 7.25
CA LEU A 165 11.26 -4.34 7.29
C LEU A 165 10.87 -3.86 8.68
N ARG A 166 11.54 -2.82 9.14
CA ARG A 166 11.18 -2.08 10.36
C ARG A 166 11.30 -0.59 10.15
N PHE A 167 10.22 0.15 10.44
CA PHE A 167 10.20 1.61 10.36
C PHE A 167 8.99 2.23 11.05
N ILE A 168 9.09 3.55 11.26
CA ILE A 168 8.00 4.40 11.75
C ILE A 168 7.62 5.35 10.62
N GLN A 169 6.34 5.41 10.29
CA GLN A 169 5.77 6.37 9.36
C GLN A 169 5.06 7.47 10.16
N THR A 170 5.33 8.71 9.82
CA THR A 170 4.67 9.91 10.37
C THR A 170 4.05 10.72 9.24
N GLU A 171 3.33 11.80 9.55
CA GLU A 171 2.78 12.70 8.52
C GLU A 171 3.86 13.35 7.64
N ALA A 172 5.11 13.44 8.13
CA ALA A 172 6.24 13.91 7.36
C ALA A 172 6.88 12.81 6.48
N SER A 173 6.52 11.55 6.71
CA SER A 173 7.04 10.42 5.94
C SER A 173 6.30 10.31 4.60
N PRO A 174 7.00 9.95 3.51
CA PRO A 174 6.33 9.69 2.25
C PRO A 174 5.43 8.46 2.36
N ASN A 175 4.46 8.36 1.45
CA ASN A 175 3.79 7.10 1.18
C ASN A 175 4.79 6.12 0.60
N LEU A 176 4.81 4.89 1.14
CA LEU A 176 5.79 3.90 0.76
C LEU A 176 5.13 2.74 0.03
N ILE A 177 5.60 2.47 -1.19
CA ILE A 177 5.17 1.34 -2.00
C ILE A 177 6.42 0.53 -2.36
N ILE A 178 6.45 -0.72 -1.92
CA ILE A 178 7.53 -1.67 -2.19
C ILE A 178 7.02 -2.73 -3.14
N ARG A 179 7.66 -2.85 -4.30
CA ARG A 179 7.43 -3.91 -5.27
C ARG A 179 8.70 -4.73 -5.41
N SER A 180 8.63 -6.00 -5.03
CA SER A 180 9.76 -6.92 -5.15
C SER A 180 9.41 -8.02 -6.14
N ASN A 181 10.24 -8.16 -7.16
CA ASN A 181 10.20 -9.29 -8.08
C ASN A 181 11.24 -10.32 -7.63
N ASN A 182 10.92 -11.60 -7.83
CA ASN A 182 11.91 -12.69 -7.81
C ASN A 182 12.60 -12.79 -9.16
#